data_AF-A0A956SI49-F1
#
_entry.id   AF-A0A956SI49-F1
#
_cell.length_a   1.000
_cell.length_b   1.000
_cell.length_c   1.000
_cell.angle_alpha   90.00
_cell.angle_beta   90.00
_cell.angle_gamma   90.00
#
_symmetry.space_group_name_H-M   'P 1'
#
loop_
_entity.id
_entity.type
_entity.pdbx_description
1 polymer ?
#
loop_
_entity_poly.entity_id
_entity_poly.type
_entity_poly.pdbx_seq_one_letter_code
_entity_poly.pdbx_strand_id
1 'polypeptide(L)'
;MDHRNRVRFVAALFAATMATPAAAHLSIIRQGPESTGTRLFGDRFGSTLVAGDFNGDGYDDLATAAVGENVGGNGNSGNVTINFGSYFGLTHVGAVDLDVSDFGLVPQVNAGFGTAMAVARLNDDDYDDLIVGAPFEDVNGVLDAGRVYFYAGGPSGLTPWFHFRQE
;
A
#
# COMPACT_ATOMS: atom_id res chain seq x y z
N MET A 1 56.45 -27.96 -23.59
CA MET A 1 55.49 -27.80 -24.71
C MET A 1 54.24 -27.18 -24.11
N ASP A 2 53.88 -26.01 -24.63
CA ASP A 2 52.92 -25.04 -24.12
C ASP A 2 51.47 -25.52 -24.32
N HIS A 3 50.65 -25.46 -23.26
CA HIS A 3 49.19 -25.61 -23.35
C HIS A 3 48.48 -24.46 -22.65
N ARG A 4 48.64 -23.24 -23.19
CA ARG A 4 47.64 -22.18 -23.04
C ARG A 4 46.35 -22.55 -23.78
N ASN A 5 45.40 -23.16 -23.08
CA ASN A 5 44.01 -23.22 -23.54
C ASN A 5 43.32 -21.89 -23.25
N ARG A 6 43.28 -21.03 -24.28
CA ARG A 6 42.43 -19.84 -24.33
C ARG A 6 40.99 -20.27 -24.58
N VAL A 7 40.11 -20.11 -23.59
CA VAL A 7 38.66 -20.19 -23.83
C VAL A 7 38.23 -18.93 -24.57
N ARG A 8 37.72 -19.11 -25.78
CA ARG A 8 37.10 -18.06 -26.59
C ARG A 8 35.65 -17.89 -26.12
N PHE A 9 35.28 -16.68 -25.71
CA PHE A 9 33.87 -16.31 -25.57
C PHE A 9 33.25 -16.19 -26.96
N VAL A 10 32.22 -16.98 -27.24
CA VAL A 10 31.30 -16.75 -28.37
C VAL A 10 30.00 -16.26 -27.75
N ALA A 11 29.70 -14.98 -27.97
CA ALA A 11 28.38 -14.41 -27.70
C ALA A 11 27.40 -14.94 -28.76
N ALA A 12 26.36 -15.64 -28.32
CA ALA A 12 25.18 -15.88 -29.12
C ALA A 12 24.07 -14.96 -28.61
N LEU A 13 23.80 -13.92 -29.38
CA LEU A 13 22.68 -13.00 -29.21
C LEU A 13 21.39 -13.71 -29.65
N PHE A 14 20.55 -14.13 -28.71
CA PHE A 14 19.16 -14.45 -28.98
C PHE A 14 18.32 -13.24 -28.59
N ALA A 15 17.90 -12.47 -29.59
CA ALA A 15 16.85 -11.47 -29.44
C ALA A 15 15.50 -12.19 -29.43
N ALA A 16 15.01 -12.51 -28.23
CA ALA A 16 13.60 -12.60 -27.94
C ALA A 16 13.37 -11.61 -26.81
N THR A 17 12.37 -10.74 -26.95
CA THR A 17 11.98 -9.76 -25.95
C THR A 17 11.56 -10.48 -24.67
N MET A 18 12.52 -10.73 -23.79
CA MET A 18 12.25 -11.20 -22.44
C MET A 18 11.81 -9.98 -21.64
N ALA A 19 10.60 -10.06 -21.10
CA ALA A 19 10.07 -9.11 -20.14
C ALA A 19 11.15 -8.80 -19.09
N THR A 20 11.22 -7.52 -18.73
CA THR A 20 12.01 -6.98 -17.62
C THR A 20 12.01 -7.94 -16.41
N PRO A 21 13.14 -8.13 -15.72
CA PRO A 21 13.24 -9.11 -14.65
C PRO A 21 12.20 -8.81 -13.57
N ALA A 22 11.37 -9.80 -13.24
CA ALA A 22 10.53 -9.78 -12.06
C ALA A 22 11.44 -9.71 -10.83
N ALA A 23 11.70 -8.50 -10.35
CA ALA A 23 12.43 -8.30 -9.11
C ALA A 23 11.42 -8.36 -7.96
N ALA A 24 11.20 -9.53 -7.40
CA ALA A 24 10.68 -9.59 -6.05
C ALA A 24 11.64 -10.42 -5.18
N HIS A 25 12.32 -9.67 -4.33
CA HIS A 25 12.46 -9.94 -2.91
C HIS A 25 12.98 -8.65 -2.27
N LEU A 26 12.10 -7.67 -2.03
CA LEU A 26 12.47 -6.55 -1.17
C LEU A 26 12.26 -7.00 0.28
N SER A 27 13.32 -7.47 0.93
CA SER A 27 13.28 -7.92 2.33
C SER A 27 13.04 -6.78 3.33
N ILE A 28 12.98 -5.54 2.87
CA ILE A 28 12.75 -4.35 3.70
C ILE A 28 11.90 -3.33 2.92
N ILE A 29 10.63 -3.21 3.29
CA ILE A 29 9.76 -2.11 2.81
C ILE A 29 9.98 -0.90 3.73
N ARG A 30 10.13 0.29 3.14
CA ARG A 30 10.28 1.58 3.84
C ARG A 30 9.53 2.66 3.04
N GLN A 31 9.13 3.76 3.66
CA GLN A 31 8.75 4.97 2.91
C GLN A 31 9.85 5.39 1.94
N GLY A 32 9.58 6.16 0.89
CA GLY A 32 10.56 6.52 -0.15
C GLY A 32 10.15 5.99 -1.53
N PRO A 33 11.06 5.67 -2.47
CA PRO A 33 10.70 5.16 -3.82
C PRO A 33 9.79 3.92 -3.82
N GLU A 34 9.71 3.24 -2.69
CA GLU A 34 8.92 2.03 -2.45
C GLU A 34 7.51 2.31 -1.88
N SER A 35 7.15 3.59 -1.73
CA SER A 35 5.87 4.18 -1.27
C SER A 35 5.68 5.51 -2.03
N THR A 36 4.52 6.15 -1.97
CA THR A 36 4.30 7.40 -2.72
C THR A 36 4.76 8.65 -1.93
N GLY A 37 5.08 8.52 -0.63
CA GLY A 37 5.52 9.60 0.26
C GLY A 37 7.05 9.80 0.41
N THR A 38 7.47 11.04 0.62
CA THR A 38 8.84 11.38 1.06
C THR A 38 9.05 10.98 2.51
N ARG A 39 10.20 10.37 2.85
CA ARG A 39 10.55 10.07 4.26
C ARG A 39 10.66 11.35 5.07
N LEU A 40 9.78 11.57 6.05
CA LEU A 40 9.84 12.67 7.00
C LEU A 40 9.98 12.15 8.44
N PHE A 41 10.41 13.06 9.33
CA PHE A 41 10.50 12.74 10.75
C PHE A 41 9.08 12.63 11.32
N GLY A 42 8.77 11.49 11.93
CA GLY A 42 7.52 11.31 12.67
C GLY A 42 6.43 10.54 11.93
N ASP A 43 6.64 10.17 10.66
CA ASP A 43 5.62 9.49 9.84
C ASP A 43 5.19 8.14 10.39
N ARG A 44 6.09 7.47 11.13
CA ARG A 44 5.82 6.19 11.80
C ARG A 44 5.30 5.13 10.83
N PHE A 45 5.88 5.04 9.63
CA PHE A 45 5.61 3.96 8.70
C PHE A 45 5.83 2.59 9.35
N GLY A 46 4.86 1.69 9.21
CA GLY A 46 4.85 0.41 9.92
C GLY A 46 4.28 0.49 11.34
N SER A 47 3.57 1.57 11.68
CA SER A 47 2.88 1.71 12.98
C SER A 47 1.74 0.72 13.15
N THR A 48 1.02 0.45 12.06
CA THR A 48 -0.04 -0.55 11.97
C THR A 48 0.16 -1.35 10.68
N LEU A 49 -0.02 -2.67 10.74
CA LEU A 49 0.12 -3.59 9.62
C LEU A 49 -1.08 -4.54 9.57
N VAL A 50 -1.63 -4.76 8.39
CA VAL A 50 -2.57 -5.84 8.11
C VAL A 50 -2.27 -6.44 6.74
N ALA A 51 -2.68 -7.70 6.52
CA ALA A 51 -2.51 -8.39 5.26
C ALA A 51 -3.83 -9.02 4.81
N GLY A 52 -4.02 -9.10 3.50
CA GLY A 52 -5.21 -9.69 2.85
C GLY A 52 -5.01 -9.72 1.34
N ASP A 53 -5.72 -10.59 0.65
CA ASP A 53 -5.68 -10.67 -0.82
C ASP A 53 -6.65 -9.62 -1.40
N PHE A 54 -6.20 -8.37 -1.51
CA PHE A 54 -7.04 -7.24 -1.89
C PHE A 54 -7.28 -7.17 -3.39
N ASN A 55 -6.41 -7.80 -4.19
CA ASN A 55 -6.51 -7.84 -5.64
C ASN A 55 -6.98 -9.20 -6.22
N GLY A 56 -7.11 -10.22 -5.38
CA GLY A 56 -7.63 -11.55 -5.72
C GLY A 56 -6.67 -12.38 -6.57
N ASP A 57 -5.37 -12.13 -6.50
CA ASP A 57 -4.36 -12.85 -7.28
C ASP A 57 -3.85 -14.14 -6.59
N GLY A 58 -4.35 -14.41 -5.39
CA GLY A 58 -4.00 -15.57 -4.58
C GLY A 58 -2.78 -15.38 -3.68
N TYR A 59 -2.24 -14.15 -3.59
CA TYR A 59 -1.16 -13.80 -2.68
C TYR A 59 -1.59 -12.65 -1.77
N ASP A 60 -1.40 -12.81 -0.46
CA ASP A 60 -1.68 -11.72 0.48
C ASP A 60 -0.85 -10.46 0.15
N ASP A 61 -1.55 -9.34 0.07
CA ASP A 61 -1.02 -8.00 -0.01
C ASP A 61 -0.76 -7.44 1.39
N LEU A 62 0.09 -6.42 1.51
CA LEU A 62 0.40 -5.77 2.78
C LEU A 62 -0.09 -4.32 2.79
N ALA A 63 -0.96 -3.99 3.73
CA ALA A 63 -1.30 -2.60 4.07
C ALA A 63 -0.42 -2.11 5.24
N THR A 64 0.30 -1.02 5.01
CA THR A 64 1.23 -0.43 5.97
C THR A 64 0.87 1.02 6.27
N ALA A 65 0.51 1.31 7.52
CA ALA A 65 0.18 2.67 7.94
C ALA A 65 1.42 3.50 8.25
N ALA A 66 1.39 4.77 7.85
CA ALA A 66 2.24 5.84 8.36
C ALA A 66 1.36 6.93 8.96
N VAL A 67 0.95 6.72 10.21
CA VAL A 67 -0.04 7.57 10.90
C VAL A 67 0.41 9.01 11.12
N GLY A 68 1.72 9.29 11.01
CA GLY A 68 2.28 10.63 11.10
C GLY A 68 2.51 11.30 9.75
N GLU A 69 2.19 10.64 8.64
CA GLU A 69 2.43 11.20 7.30
C GLU A 69 1.66 12.50 7.08
N ASN A 70 2.28 13.40 6.31
CA ASN A 70 1.74 14.71 6.00
C ASN A 70 1.08 14.71 4.61
N VAL A 71 -0.20 14.34 4.53
CA VAL A 71 -0.90 14.26 3.24
C VAL A 71 -1.41 15.63 2.81
N GLY A 72 -1.03 16.05 1.59
CA GLY A 72 -1.44 17.35 1.03
C GLY A 72 -0.97 18.56 1.84
N GLY A 73 0.07 18.41 2.67
CA GLY A 73 0.58 19.45 3.57
C GLY A 73 -0.11 19.50 4.95
N ASN A 74 -1.05 18.59 5.23
CA ASN A 74 -1.72 18.50 6.53
C ASN A 74 -0.92 17.59 7.46
N GLY A 75 -0.38 18.19 8.53
CA GLY A 75 0.52 17.49 9.45
C GLY A 75 -0.10 16.30 10.15
N ASN A 76 0.56 15.13 10.18
CA ASN A 76 0.08 13.91 10.86
C ASN A 76 -1.36 13.50 10.47
N SER A 77 -1.77 13.76 9.24
CA SER A 77 -3.08 13.32 8.76
C SER A 77 -3.14 11.79 8.60
N GLY A 78 -1.98 11.18 8.37
CA GLY A 78 -1.81 9.74 8.19
C GLY A 78 -2.06 9.27 6.76
N ASN A 79 -1.40 8.18 6.38
CA ASN A 79 -1.60 7.46 5.11
C ASN A 79 -1.50 5.94 5.33
N VAL A 80 -1.97 5.16 4.36
CA VAL A 80 -1.73 3.71 4.30
C VAL A 80 -1.18 3.36 2.92
N THR A 81 -0.01 2.71 2.87
CA THR A 81 0.56 2.19 1.62
C THR A 81 0.20 0.71 1.46
N ILE A 82 -0.29 0.33 0.28
CA ILE A 82 -0.58 -1.04 -0.12
C ILE A 82 0.54 -1.55 -1.00
N ASN A 83 1.19 -2.62 -0.58
CA ASN A 83 2.20 -3.34 -1.35
C ASN A 83 1.62 -4.67 -1.78
N PHE A 84 1.52 -4.89 -3.09
CA PHE A 84 0.92 -6.12 -3.61
C PHE A 84 1.84 -7.34 -3.41
N GLY A 85 1.21 -8.46 -3.09
CA GLY A 85 1.81 -9.78 -3.06
C GLY A 85 2.13 -10.28 -4.47
N SER A 86 2.93 -11.35 -4.52
CA SER A 86 3.15 -12.10 -5.75
C SER A 86 3.79 -13.45 -5.40
N TYR A 87 3.93 -14.32 -6.41
CA TYR A 87 4.72 -15.54 -6.31
C TYR A 87 6.14 -15.34 -5.74
N PHE A 88 6.71 -14.15 -5.92
CA PHE A 88 8.05 -13.81 -5.47
C PHE A 88 8.07 -13.04 -4.12
N GLY A 89 6.91 -12.88 -3.48
CA GLY A 89 6.70 -12.07 -2.28
C GLY A 89 6.20 -10.66 -2.59
N LEU A 90 6.27 -9.77 -1.59
CA LEU A 90 5.80 -8.39 -1.70
C LEU A 90 6.62 -7.57 -2.70
N THR A 91 5.93 -6.77 -3.50
CA THR A 91 6.51 -5.78 -4.39
C THR A 91 6.15 -4.35 -3.96
N HIS A 92 7.11 -3.44 -4.11
CA HIS A 92 6.85 -2.01 -3.98
C HIS A 92 6.45 -1.37 -5.32
N VAL A 93 6.75 -2.02 -6.43
CA VAL A 93 6.38 -1.54 -7.76
C VAL A 93 4.87 -1.64 -7.89
N GLY A 94 4.22 -0.52 -8.20
CA GLY A 94 2.77 -0.44 -8.28
C GLY A 94 2.07 -0.31 -6.93
N ALA A 95 2.82 0.03 -5.86
CA ALA A 95 2.20 0.34 -4.57
C ALA A 95 1.19 1.48 -4.69
N VAL A 96 0.11 1.37 -3.93
CA VAL A 96 -0.99 2.34 -3.90
C VAL A 96 -1.01 2.98 -2.53
N ASP A 97 -1.10 4.31 -2.46
CA ASP A 97 -1.33 5.01 -1.21
C ASP A 97 -2.82 5.32 -1.07
N LEU A 98 -3.34 5.10 0.14
CA LEU A 98 -4.69 5.38 0.55
C LEU A 98 -4.70 6.49 1.60
N ASP A 99 -5.67 7.37 1.48
CA ASP A 99 -5.98 8.38 2.48
C ASP A 99 -7.43 8.88 2.34
N VAL A 100 -7.84 9.78 3.23
CA VAL A 100 -9.23 10.26 3.26
C VAL A 100 -9.67 11.00 1.99
N SER A 101 -8.72 11.46 1.17
CA SER A 101 -8.96 12.09 -0.14
C SER A 101 -9.58 11.12 -1.14
N ASP A 102 -9.37 9.82 -0.98
CA ASP A 102 -10.04 8.80 -1.81
C ASP A 102 -11.58 8.88 -1.65
N PHE A 103 -12.05 9.36 -0.51
CA PHE A 103 -13.46 9.60 -0.22
C PHE A 103 -13.94 11.02 -0.58
N GLY A 104 -13.10 11.81 -1.27
CA GLY A 104 -13.38 13.21 -1.59
C GLY A 104 -13.31 14.15 -0.38
N LEU A 105 -12.67 13.74 0.71
CA LEU A 105 -12.46 14.56 1.90
C LEU A 105 -11.10 15.27 1.83
N VAL A 106 -10.90 16.22 2.75
CA VAL A 106 -9.60 16.86 2.94
C VAL A 106 -8.93 16.23 4.16
N PRO A 107 -7.69 15.72 4.06
CA PRO A 107 -6.93 15.25 5.21
C PRO A 107 -6.84 16.32 6.28
N GLN A 108 -7.15 15.97 7.52
CA GLN A 108 -7.10 16.92 8.64
C GLN A 108 -5.80 16.75 9.43
N VAL A 109 -5.31 17.84 10.00
CA VAL A 109 -4.10 17.83 10.83
C VAL A 109 -4.35 16.96 12.07
N ASN A 110 -3.42 16.04 12.36
CA ASN A 110 -3.47 15.07 13.46
C ASN A 110 -4.59 14.02 13.41
N ALA A 111 -5.30 13.85 12.28
CA ALA A 111 -6.40 12.88 12.17
C ALA A 111 -5.96 11.41 12.35
N GLY A 112 -4.71 11.10 11.99
CA GLY A 112 -4.12 9.78 12.18
C GLY A 112 -4.82 8.66 11.40
N PHE A 113 -5.17 8.88 10.13
CA PHE A 113 -5.64 7.82 9.25
C PHE A 113 -4.64 6.64 9.25
N GLY A 114 -5.14 5.41 9.42
CA GLY A 114 -4.30 4.21 9.57
C GLY A 114 -3.97 3.84 11.01
N THR A 115 -4.44 4.60 12.02
CA THR A 115 -4.16 4.30 13.45
C THR A 115 -4.72 2.94 13.86
N ALA A 116 -5.84 2.52 13.28
CA ALA A 116 -6.39 1.18 13.42
C ALA A 116 -6.74 0.63 12.04
N MET A 117 -6.45 -0.65 11.79
CA MET A 117 -6.81 -1.33 10.54
C MET A 117 -7.33 -2.73 10.82
N ALA A 118 -8.25 -3.20 9.98
CA ALA A 118 -8.74 -4.57 10.00
C ALA A 118 -9.04 -5.04 8.57
N VAL A 119 -8.91 -6.35 8.35
CA VAL A 119 -9.24 -7.01 7.09
C VAL A 119 -10.42 -7.94 7.31
N ALA A 120 -11.37 -7.92 6.39
CA ALA A 120 -12.56 -8.76 6.43
C ALA A 120 -13.13 -8.93 5.03
N ARG A 121 -14.01 -9.92 4.83
CA ARG A 121 -14.87 -9.99 3.64
C ARG A 121 -16.23 -9.46 4.02
N LEU A 122 -16.53 -8.24 3.61
CA LEU A 122 -17.70 -7.47 4.03
C LEU A 122 -18.80 -7.45 2.97
N ASN A 123 -18.47 -7.66 1.70
CA ASN A 123 -19.40 -7.67 0.57
C ASN A 123 -19.67 -9.07 -0.04
N ASP A 124 -19.07 -10.14 0.52
CA ASP A 124 -19.19 -11.53 0.04
C ASP A 124 -18.73 -11.71 -1.42
N ASP A 125 -17.70 -10.96 -1.83
CA ASP A 125 -16.93 -11.28 -3.04
C ASP A 125 -15.66 -12.09 -2.73
N ASP A 126 -14.88 -12.39 -3.77
CA ASP A 126 -13.67 -13.19 -3.65
C ASP A 126 -12.43 -12.38 -3.22
N TYR A 127 -12.60 -11.09 -2.88
CA TYR A 127 -11.53 -10.18 -2.51
C TYR A 127 -11.62 -9.85 -1.02
N ASP A 128 -10.47 -9.70 -0.35
CA ASP A 128 -10.49 -9.20 1.02
C ASP A 128 -10.69 -7.67 1.01
N ASP A 129 -11.43 -7.15 1.99
CA ASP A 129 -11.70 -5.72 2.17
C ASP A 129 -10.85 -5.12 3.29
N LEU A 130 -10.59 -3.82 3.21
CA LEU A 130 -9.82 -3.09 4.22
C LEU A 130 -10.69 -2.07 4.96
N ILE A 131 -10.63 -2.11 6.30
CA ILE A 131 -11.23 -1.13 7.20
C ILE A 131 -10.11 -0.29 7.81
N VAL A 132 -10.22 1.04 7.73
CA VAL A 132 -9.19 1.96 8.23
C VAL A 132 -9.81 2.99 9.17
N GLY A 133 -9.26 3.14 10.37
CA GLY A 133 -9.67 4.14 11.35
C GLY A 133 -8.80 5.40 11.31
N ALA A 134 -9.44 6.56 11.47
CA ALA A 134 -8.84 7.86 11.77
C ALA A 134 -9.48 8.38 13.08
N PRO A 135 -9.04 7.89 14.25
CA PRO A 135 -9.73 8.11 15.52
C PRO A 135 -9.68 9.57 16.01
N PHE A 136 -8.82 10.41 15.43
CA PHE A 136 -8.63 11.81 15.81
C PHE A 136 -9.18 12.77 14.75
N GLU A 137 -9.98 12.27 13.80
CA GLU A 137 -10.62 13.15 12.84
C GLU A 137 -11.78 13.94 13.48
N ASP A 138 -11.86 15.23 13.17
CA ASP A 138 -13.01 16.04 13.57
C ASP A 138 -14.18 15.76 12.64
N VAL A 139 -15.34 15.44 13.23
CA VAL A 139 -16.54 15.12 12.47
C VAL A 139 -17.66 16.08 12.85
N ASN A 140 -18.16 16.82 11.85
CA ASN A 140 -19.25 17.79 12.02
C ASN A 140 -19.02 18.80 13.14
N GLY A 141 -17.76 19.24 13.32
CA GLY A 141 -17.36 20.20 14.35
C GLY A 141 -17.17 19.61 15.75
N VAL A 142 -17.28 18.28 15.90
CA VAL A 142 -16.92 17.57 17.13
C VAL A 142 -15.46 17.13 17.03
N LEU A 143 -14.65 17.66 17.95
CA LEU A 143 -13.21 17.38 18.04
C LEU A 143 -12.95 15.89 18.31
N ASP A 144 -12.02 15.28 17.57
CA ASP A 144 -11.57 13.90 17.75
C ASP A 144 -12.72 12.87 17.84
N ALA A 145 -13.83 13.13 17.13
CA ALA A 145 -14.97 12.21 17.10
C ALA A 145 -14.61 10.90 16.39
N GLY A 146 -13.64 10.98 15.47
CA GLY A 146 -13.10 9.88 14.71
C GLY A 146 -13.99 9.45 13.54
N ARG A 147 -13.37 8.80 12.56
CA ARG A 147 -14.06 8.16 11.44
C ARG A 147 -13.46 6.79 11.14
N VAL A 148 -14.28 5.94 10.53
CA VAL A 148 -13.88 4.65 9.97
C VAL A 148 -14.20 4.65 8.48
N TYR A 149 -13.24 4.19 7.69
CA TYR A 149 -13.27 4.13 6.25
C TYR A 149 -13.25 2.67 5.79
N PHE A 150 -13.99 2.39 4.72
CA PHE A 150 -14.11 1.06 4.16
C PHE A 150 -13.64 1.11 2.72
N TYR A 151 -12.71 0.24 2.38
CA TYR A 151 -12.25 0.00 1.02
C TYR A 151 -12.65 -1.40 0.62
N ALA A 152 -13.36 -1.52 -0.50
CA ALA A 152 -13.69 -2.81 -1.08
C ALA A 152 -12.50 -3.34 -1.89
N GLY A 153 -12.18 -4.62 -1.72
CA GLY A 153 -11.25 -5.33 -2.59
C GLY A 153 -11.78 -5.45 -4.02
N GLY A 154 -10.90 -5.78 -4.96
CA GLY A 154 -11.30 -5.94 -6.36
C GLY A 154 -10.12 -6.21 -7.28
N PRO A 155 -10.36 -6.50 -8.57
CA PRO A 155 -9.30 -6.91 -9.50
C PRO A 155 -8.24 -5.83 -9.78
N SER A 156 -8.47 -4.59 -9.37
CA SER A 156 -7.52 -3.48 -9.44
C SER A 156 -6.96 -3.09 -8.06
N GLY A 157 -7.21 -3.89 -7.03
CA GLY A 157 -6.96 -3.59 -5.62
C GLY A 157 -8.10 -2.82 -4.95
N LEU A 158 -7.75 -2.13 -3.87
CA LEU A 158 -8.69 -1.45 -2.97
C LEU A 158 -9.34 -0.20 -3.60
N THR A 159 -10.66 -0.07 -3.44
CA THR A 159 -11.42 1.12 -3.86
C THR A 159 -12.33 1.66 -2.74
N PRO A 160 -12.52 2.98 -2.63
CA PRO A 160 -13.40 3.56 -1.61
C PRO A 160 -14.83 3.03 -1.71
N TRP A 161 -15.33 2.48 -0.62
CA TRP A 161 -16.66 1.89 -0.62
C TRP A 161 -17.69 2.87 -0.04
N PHE A 162 -18.40 3.55 -0.95
CA PHE A 162 -19.49 4.45 -0.61
C PHE A 162 -20.84 3.70 -0.54
N HIS A 163 -21.13 3.00 0.56
CA HIS A 163 -22.47 2.42 0.77
C HIS A 163 -23.08 2.71 2.15
N PHE A 164 -22.74 3.85 2.76
CA PHE A 164 -23.53 4.42 3.84
C PHE A 164 -24.09 5.78 3.42
N ARG A 165 -25.30 5.78 2.85
CA ARG A 165 -26.17 6.95 2.98
C ARG A 165 -26.77 6.89 4.37
N GLN A 166 -26.23 7.68 5.31
CA GLN A 166 -27.05 8.12 6.43
C GLN A 166 -28.01 9.19 5.87
N GLU A 167 -29.27 8.80 5.78
CA GLU A 167 -30.39 9.73 5.88
C GLU A 167 -30.49 10.25 7.32
#